data_AF-A0A836RMS7-F1
#
_entry.id   AF-A0A836RMS7-F1
#
_cell.length_a   1.000
_cell.length_b   1.000
_cell.length_c   1.000
_cell.angle_alpha   90.00
_cell.angle_beta   90.00
_cell.angle_gamma   90.00
#
_symmetry.space_group_name_H-M   'P 1'
#
loop_
_entity.id
_entity.type
_entity.pdbx_description
1 polymer ?
#
loop_
_entity_poly.entity_id
_entity_poly.type
_entity_poly.pdbx_seq_one_letter_code
_entity_poly.pdbx_strand_id
1 'polypeptide(L)'
;MKLFGDNFYKRNFLAFLFHGVFLNMATAFSQLTTIQSSFVYLITGSSLLSGVLFAANRAGMIIPQMFLAPIIEKRAYKKIFLLLAVSIRGVSWLAIAVVTYFYADTHPQIVALVYFAVTLVFFLAGGMGDVTYYDILAKSIPTGARGRLSGAKILFGGALSMAAGYLTKLILSRPGGFGANYALLFLLTAFALFIAFFGFYSLKEPPGKPPREAHKESYKKRVLRLVRSDHNFMRFVFAEFFLNASMILFPFYVIYAKEELGMPLEVIGIFVTIQIVGELVSGPVLGWIGDRYNFRLVMILVGAASFMA
;
A
#
# COMPACT_ATOMS: atom_id res chain seq x y z
N MET A 1 18.38 -27.85 -0.81
CA MET A 1 17.63 -26.70 -0.27
C MET A 1 17.17 -26.99 1.16
N LYS A 2 18.15 -27.19 2.07
CA LYS A 2 17.96 -27.56 3.49
C LYS A 2 18.76 -26.58 4.40
N LEU A 3 18.86 -25.30 3.99
CA LEU A 3 19.83 -24.38 4.60
C LEU A 3 19.37 -23.73 5.91
N PHE A 4 18.10 -23.91 6.32
CA PHE A 4 17.60 -23.34 7.57
C PHE A 4 16.58 -24.30 8.19
N GLY A 5 16.76 -24.68 9.46
CA GLY A 5 15.84 -25.58 10.18
C GLY A 5 14.43 -24.99 10.36
N ASP A 6 13.46 -25.85 10.70
CA ASP A 6 12.03 -25.48 10.80
C ASP A 6 11.75 -24.25 11.67
N ASN A 7 12.55 -24.03 12.72
CA ASN A 7 12.43 -22.87 13.60
C ASN A 7 12.75 -21.54 12.91
N PHE A 8 13.69 -21.52 11.95
CA PHE A 8 14.01 -20.33 11.17
C PHE A 8 12.86 -19.94 10.24
N TYR A 9 12.30 -20.94 9.56
CA TYR A 9 11.16 -20.75 8.67
C TYR A 9 9.94 -20.24 9.44
N LYS A 10 9.57 -20.88 10.56
CA LYS A 10 8.45 -20.45 11.42
C LYS A 10 8.62 -19.01 11.91
N ARG A 11 9.82 -18.65 12.37
CA ARG A 11 10.16 -17.29 12.79
C ARG A 11 9.96 -16.27 11.67
N ASN A 12 10.47 -16.54 10.47
CA ASN A 12 10.34 -15.62 9.35
C ASN A 12 8.90 -15.53 8.85
N PHE A 13 8.17 -16.65 8.83
CA PHE A 13 6.75 -16.68 8.50
C PHE A 13 5.95 -15.77 9.45
N LEU A 14 6.15 -15.93 10.76
CA LEU A 14 5.50 -15.09 11.78
C LEU A 14 5.94 -13.63 11.68
N ALA A 15 7.21 -13.35 11.44
CA ALA A 15 7.73 -11.99 11.25
C ALA A 15 7.05 -11.27 10.07
N PHE A 16 6.93 -11.95 8.92
CA PHE A 16 6.25 -11.40 7.75
C PHE A 16 4.74 -11.26 7.98
N LEU A 17 4.12 -12.22 8.65
CA LEU A 17 2.70 -12.18 8.99
C LEU A 17 2.40 -11.01 9.92
N PHE A 18 3.13 -10.90 11.03
CA PHE A 18 2.99 -9.83 12.01
C PHE A 18 3.14 -8.46 11.36
N HIS A 19 4.20 -8.25 10.58
CA HIS A 19 4.37 -7.01 9.82
C HIS A 19 3.17 -6.75 8.89
N GLY A 20 2.76 -7.74 8.10
CA GLY A 20 1.67 -7.58 7.12
C GLY A 20 0.33 -7.25 7.77
N VAL A 21 0.02 -7.86 8.91
CA VAL A 21 -1.22 -7.62 9.65
C VAL A 21 -1.30 -6.17 10.15
N PHE A 22 -0.25 -5.67 10.79
CA PHE A 22 -0.22 -4.29 11.27
C PHE A 22 -0.05 -3.26 10.15
N LEU A 23 0.62 -3.62 9.05
CA LEU A 23 0.64 -2.77 7.85
C LEU A 23 -0.77 -2.60 7.27
N ASN A 24 -1.57 -3.67 7.17
CA ASN A 24 -2.95 -3.59 6.70
C ASN A 24 -3.81 -2.71 7.62
N MET A 25 -3.63 -2.82 8.93
CA MET A 25 -4.29 -1.94 9.91
C MET A 25 -3.89 -0.47 9.71
N ALA A 26 -2.59 -0.20 9.54
CA ALA A 26 -2.09 1.15 9.29
C ALA A 26 -2.68 1.76 8.00
N THR A 27 -2.71 0.96 6.93
CA THR A 27 -3.32 1.33 5.64
C THR A 27 -4.81 1.63 5.80
N ALA A 28 -5.55 0.87 6.61
CA ALA A 28 -6.96 1.12 6.84
C ALA A 28 -7.22 2.48 7.52
N PHE A 29 -6.42 2.87 8.53
CA PHE A 29 -6.52 4.19 9.18
C PHE A 29 -6.05 5.36 8.31
N SER A 30 -5.27 5.09 7.27
CA SER A 30 -4.75 6.08 6.34
C SER A 30 -5.15 5.77 4.92
N GLN A 31 -6.36 5.26 4.70
CA GLN A 31 -6.73 4.74 3.39
C GLN A 31 -6.66 5.84 2.32
N LEU A 32 -5.90 5.56 1.25
CA LEU A 32 -5.46 6.58 0.29
C LEU A 32 -6.63 7.23 -0.44
N THR A 33 -7.61 6.43 -0.85
CA THR A 33 -8.76 6.84 -1.67
C THR A 33 -9.91 7.44 -0.86
N THR A 34 -9.87 7.34 0.48
CA THR A 34 -10.98 7.77 1.32
C THR A 34 -10.52 8.75 2.37
N ILE A 35 -9.78 8.31 3.38
CA ILE A 35 -9.33 9.13 4.51
C ILE A 35 -8.36 10.20 4.00
N GLN A 36 -7.34 9.82 3.23
CA GLN A 36 -6.37 10.79 2.72
C GLN A 36 -7.02 11.77 1.73
N SER A 37 -7.83 11.27 0.78
CA SER A 37 -8.52 12.13 -0.20
C SER A 37 -9.48 13.12 0.44
N SER A 38 -10.26 12.69 1.44
CA SER A 38 -11.15 13.58 2.20
C SER A 38 -10.37 14.57 3.05
N PHE A 39 -9.26 14.15 3.68
CA PHE A 39 -8.39 15.04 4.43
C PHE A 39 -7.81 16.16 3.56
N VAL A 40 -7.22 15.80 2.42
CA VAL A 40 -6.68 16.77 1.45
C VAL A 40 -7.77 17.72 0.98
N TYR A 41 -8.96 17.21 0.69
CA TYR A 41 -10.09 18.05 0.29
C TYR A 41 -10.48 19.03 1.41
N LEU A 42 -10.55 18.58 2.67
CA LEU A 42 -10.92 19.44 3.80
C LEU A 42 -9.93 20.58 4.07
N ILE A 43 -8.62 20.34 3.90
CA ILE A 43 -7.59 21.36 4.14
C ILE A 43 -7.30 22.25 2.91
N THR A 44 -7.69 21.83 1.70
CA THR A 44 -7.38 22.59 0.47
C THR A 44 -8.59 23.10 -0.29
N GLY A 45 -9.77 22.51 -0.09
CA GLY A 45 -10.95 22.72 -0.92
C GLY A 45 -10.84 22.17 -2.35
N SER A 46 -9.76 21.43 -2.68
CA SER A 46 -9.47 21.01 -4.06
C SER A 46 -9.57 19.50 -4.25
N SER A 47 -10.57 19.06 -5.02
CA SER A 47 -10.69 17.66 -5.43
C SER A 47 -9.55 17.24 -6.37
N LEU A 48 -9.02 18.18 -7.17
CA LEU A 48 -7.85 17.95 -8.02
C LEU A 48 -6.63 17.54 -7.20
N LEU A 49 -6.35 18.23 -6.08
CA LEU A 49 -5.22 17.89 -5.21
C LEU A 49 -5.39 16.51 -4.56
N SER A 50 -6.62 16.09 -4.24
CA SER A 50 -6.90 14.73 -3.78
C SER A 50 -6.61 13.67 -4.85
N GLY A 51 -6.84 13.98 -6.13
CA GLY A 51 -6.46 13.11 -7.26
C GLY A 51 -4.95 13.10 -7.52
N VAL A 52 -4.28 14.25 -7.44
CA VAL A 52 -2.81 14.37 -7.59
C VAL A 52 -2.08 13.49 -6.56
N LEU A 53 -2.61 13.37 -5.34
CA LEU A 53 -2.05 12.47 -4.33
C LEU A 53 -1.96 11.01 -4.81
N PHE A 54 -2.96 10.52 -5.53
CA PHE A 54 -2.95 9.17 -6.09
C PHE A 54 -1.86 9.01 -7.16
N ALA A 55 -1.72 9.99 -8.06
CA ALA A 55 -0.65 10.00 -9.06
C ALA A 55 0.74 10.07 -8.40
N ALA A 56 0.90 10.90 -7.37
CA ALA A 56 2.13 11.01 -6.59
C ALA A 56 2.47 9.70 -5.87
N ASN A 57 1.47 8.98 -5.34
CA ASN A 57 1.65 7.65 -4.78
C ASN A 57 2.21 6.68 -5.83
N ARG A 58 1.58 6.59 -7.00
CA ARG A 58 2.03 5.68 -8.07
C ARG A 58 3.45 6.01 -8.53
N ALA A 59 3.76 7.28 -8.74
CA ALA A 59 5.11 7.72 -9.10
C ALA A 59 6.13 7.41 -8.00
N GLY A 60 5.82 7.76 -6.75
CA GLY A 60 6.70 7.54 -5.60
C GLY A 60 6.95 6.07 -5.28
N MET A 61 6.03 5.18 -5.63
CA MET A 61 6.23 3.74 -5.49
C MET A 61 7.12 3.15 -6.61
N ILE A 62 7.08 3.69 -7.83
CA ILE A 62 7.81 3.16 -9.00
C ILE A 62 9.22 3.75 -9.12
N ILE A 63 9.36 5.07 -8.98
CA ILE A 63 10.61 5.81 -9.21
C ILE A 63 11.79 5.22 -8.41
N PRO A 64 11.68 4.98 -7.08
CA PRO A 64 12.78 4.41 -6.31
C PRO A 64 13.22 3.05 -6.82
N GLN A 65 12.30 2.23 -7.33
CA GLN A 65 12.62 0.89 -7.81
C GLN A 65 13.56 0.95 -9.02
N MET A 66 13.38 1.93 -9.90
CA MET A 66 14.23 2.10 -11.08
C MET A 66 15.68 2.48 -10.74
N PHE A 67 15.89 3.26 -9.67
CA PHE A 67 17.22 3.78 -9.32
C PHE A 67 17.91 3.00 -8.20
N LEU A 68 17.16 2.48 -7.23
CA LEU A 68 17.70 1.82 -6.03
C LEU A 68 17.86 0.31 -6.20
N ALA A 69 17.13 -0.33 -7.12
CA ALA A 69 17.27 -1.78 -7.33
C ALA A 69 18.73 -2.21 -7.60
N PRO A 70 19.52 -1.55 -8.48
CA PRO A 70 20.91 -1.95 -8.71
C PRO A 70 21.82 -1.79 -7.49
N ILE A 71 21.51 -0.86 -6.59
CA ILE A 71 22.27 -0.61 -5.36
C ILE A 71 21.93 -1.68 -4.31
N ILE A 72 20.65 -1.97 -4.14
CA ILE A 72 20.13 -2.94 -3.18
C ILE A 72 20.55 -4.36 -3.59
N GLU A 73 20.49 -4.70 -4.88
CA GLU A 73 20.86 -6.02 -5.41
C GLU A 73 22.30 -6.43 -5.11
N LYS A 74 23.23 -5.48 -5.05
CA LYS A 74 24.65 -5.74 -4.76
C LYS A 74 24.92 -6.11 -3.30
N ARG A 75 23.97 -5.89 -2.39
CA ARG A 75 24.15 -6.13 -0.95
C ARG A 75 23.72 -7.56 -0.59
N ALA A 76 24.58 -8.26 0.17
CA ALA A 76 24.27 -9.60 0.67
C ALA A 76 23.13 -9.59 1.72
N TYR A 77 23.07 -8.53 2.53
CA TYR A 77 22.02 -8.30 3.53
C TYR A 77 21.35 -6.96 3.26
N LYS A 78 20.02 -6.98 3.21
CA LYS A 78 19.17 -5.89 2.76
C LYS A 78 18.09 -5.53 3.79
N LYS A 79 17.97 -6.28 4.89
CA LYS A 79 17.01 -6.04 5.98
C LYS A 79 17.06 -4.62 6.51
N ILE A 80 18.24 -3.98 6.53
CA ILE A 80 18.37 -2.59 6.97
C ILE A 80 17.50 -1.63 6.14
N PHE A 81 17.36 -1.86 4.84
CA PHE A 81 16.52 -1.04 3.97
C PHE A 81 15.03 -1.22 4.28
N LEU A 82 14.60 -2.43 4.68
CA LEU A 82 13.23 -2.64 5.18
C LEU A 82 12.97 -1.88 6.47
N LEU A 83 13.90 -1.96 7.42
CA LEU A 83 13.77 -1.26 8.70
C LEU A 83 13.73 0.25 8.48
N LEU A 84 14.63 0.79 7.67
CA LEU A 84 14.64 2.21 7.31
C LEU A 84 13.33 2.62 6.60
N ALA A 85 12.85 1.84 5.64
CA ALA A 85 11.61 2.14 4.93
C ALA A 85 10.40 2.22 5.88
N VAL A 86 10.23 1.24 6.76
CA VAL A 86 9.11 1.23 7.72
C VAL A 86 9.26 2.34 8.76
N SER A 87 10.47 2.61 9.25
CA SER A 87 10.73 3.70 10.19
C SER A 87 10.44 5.06 9.58
N ILE A 88 10.92 5.33 8.36
CA ILE A 88 10.62 6.58 7.64
C ILE A 88 9.10 6.73 7.47
N ARG A 89 8.41 5.67 7.06
CA ARG A 89 6.95 5.70 6.89
C ARG A 89 6.19 5.95 8.21
N GLY A 90 6.62 5.36 9.31
CA GLY A 90 6.04 5.60 10.64
C GLY A 90 6.27 7.04 11.12
N VAL A 91 7.50 7.55 10.98
CA VAL A 91 7.85 8.93 11.33
C VAL A 91 7.11 9.95 10.46
N SER A 92 6.94 9.67 9.16
CA SER A 92 6.13 10.49 8.26
C SER A 92 4.69 10.67 8.77
N TRP A 93 4.03 9.56 9.15
CA TRP A 93 2.67 9.64 9.69
C TRP A 93 2.61 10.33 11.05
N LEU A 94 3.62 10.15 11.90
CA LEU A 94 3.71 10.85 13.17
C LEU A 94 3.85 12.38 12.96
N ALA A 95 4.72 12.80 12.03
CA ALA A 95 4.89 14.21 11.68
C ALA A 95 3.60 14.81 11.12
N ILE A 96 2.91 14.09 10.23
CA ILE A 96 1.61 14.51 9.69
C ILE A 96 0.58 14.62 10.82
N ALA A 97 0.50 13.66 11.74
CA ALA A 97 -0.43 13.68 12.87
C ALA A 97 -0.21 14.90 13.77
N VAL A 98 1.05 15.18 14.14
CA VAL A 98 1.41 16.33 14.99
C VAL A 98 1.04 17.64 14.31
N VAL A 99 1.44 17.84 13.05
CA VAL A 99 1.14 19.08 12.33
C VAL A 99 -0.37 19.26 12.11
N THR A 100 -1.09 18.18 11.83
CA THR A 100 -2.55 18.20 11.70
C THR A 100 -3.21 18.62 13.00
N TYR A 101 -2.80 18.06 14.15
CA TYR A 101 -3.40 18.36 15.44
C TYR A 101 -3.28 19.84 15.82
N PHE A 102 -2.11 20.44 15.60
CA PHE A 102 -1.86 21.82 16.01
C PHE A 102 -2.32 22.88 14.99
N TYR A 103 -2.32 22.55 13.69
CA TYR A 103 -2.44 23.56 12.64
C TYR A 103 -3.57 23.34 11.64
N ALA A 104 -4.31 22.22 11.67
CA ALA A 104 -5.34 21.96 10.65
C ALA A 104 -6.49 22.98 10.67
N ASP A 105 -6.94 23.39 11.85
CA ASP A 105 -8.06 24.32 11.99
C ASP A 105 -7.65 25.79 11.83
N THR A 106 -6.36 26.13 12.02
CA THR A 106 -5.87 27.52 12.01
C THR A 106 -5.03 27.88 10.78
N HIS A 107 -4.21 26.96 10.29
CA HIS A 107 -3.26 27.18 9.18
C HIS A 107 -3.29 26.00 8.18
N PRO A 108 -4.45 25.71 7.54
CA PRO A 108 -4.61 24.53 6.70
C PRO A 108 -3.66 24.48 5.49
N GLN A 109 -3.21 25.64 4.98
CA GLN A 109 -2.22 25.71 3.90
C GLN A 109 -0.84 25.17 4.30
N ILE A 110 -0.40 25.43 5.54
CA ILE A 110 0.86 24.89 6.08
C ILE A 110 0.74 23.38 6.23
N VAL A 111 -0.40 22.90 6.75
CA VAL A 111 -0.68 21.47 6.87
C VAL A 111 -0.66 20.80 5.50
N ALA A 112 -1.28 21.40 4.47
CA ALA A 112 -1.26 20.87 3.12
C ALA A 112 0.17 20.76 2.55
N LEU A 113 0.98 21.81 2.68
CA LEU A 113 2.37 21.80 2.21
C LEU A 113 3.19 20.70 2.89
N VAL A 114 3.12 20.62 4.23
CA VAL A 114 3.83 19.59 4.99
C VAL A 114 3.32 18.20 4.62
N TYR A 115 2.01 18.03 4.49
CA TYR A 115 1.38 16.78 4.11
C TYR A 115 1.91 16.27 2.76
N PHE A 116 1.91 17.09 1.71
CA PHE A 116 2.42 16.69 0.39
C PHE A 116 3.93 16.41 0.40
N ALA A 117 4.72 17.23 1.10
CA ALA A 117 6.16 17.01 1.21
C ALA A 117 6.50 15.70 1.94
N VAL A 118 5.83 15.44 3.07
CA VAL A 118 6.08 14.26 3.91
C VAL A 118 5.50 12.99 3.28
N THR A 119 4.34 13.06 2.61
CA THR A 119 3.78 11.92 1.88
C THR A 119 4.64 11.51 0.69
N LEU A 120 5.30 12.46 0.01
CA LEU A 120 6.27 12.14 -1.04
C LEU A 120 7.42 11.30 -0.48
N VAL A 121 7.99 11.70 0.66
CA VAL A 121 9.03 10.91 1.36
C VAL A 121 8.51 9.54 1.76
N PHE A 122 7.28 9.45 2.27
CA PHE A 122 6.61 8.19 2.61
C PHE A 122 6.47 7.26 1.39
N PHE A 123 6.05 7.78 0.22
CA PHE A 123 5.90 6.98 -1.00
C PHE A 123 7.25 6.49 -1.51
N LEU A 124 8.27 7.35 -1.53
CA LEU A 124 9.62 6.98 -1.96
C LEU A 124 10.22 5.88 -1.05
N ALA A 125 10.03 6.00 0.27
CA ALA A 125 10.42 4.98 1.22
C ALA A 125 9.65 3.66 1.00
N GLY A 126 8.36 3.75 0.67
CA GLY A 126 7.53 2.60 0.28
C GLY A 126 8.07 1.86 -0.93
N GLY A 127 8.35 2.58 -2.02
CA GLY A 127 8.91 1.99 -3.25
C GLY A 127 10.24 1.28 -3.02
N MET A 128 11.14 1.87 -2.22
CA MET A 128 12.39 1.22 -1.80
C MET A 128 12.12 -0.03 -0.93
N GLY A 129 11.17 0.06 -0.01
CA GLY A 129 10.75 -1.02 0.86
C GLY A 129 10.25 -2.23 0.08
N ASP A 130 9.45 -2.02 -0.97
CA ASP A 130 8.85 -3.09 -1.78
C ASP A 130 9.89 -3.96 -2.49
N VAL A 131 10.87 -3.33 -3.15
CA VAL A 131 11.98 -4.06 -3.82
C VAL A 131 12.69 -4.97 -2.83
N THR A 132 12.99 -4.43 -1.66
CA THR A 132 13.68 -5.16 -0.60
C THR A 132 12.80 -6.26 0.00
N TYR A 133 11.51 -5.98 0.16
CA TYR A 133 10.53 -6.88 0.74
C TYR A 133 10.39 -8.13 -0.10
N TYR A 134 10.17 -7.98 -1.40
CA TYR A 134 9.98 -9.13 -2.30
C TYR A 134 11.25 -9.95 -2.47
N ASP A 135 12.43 -9.31 -2.47
CA ASP A 135 13.71 -10.04 -2.47
C ASP A 135 13.87 -10.90 -1.21
N ILE A 136 13.69 -10.30 -0.02
CA ILE A 136 13.85 -11.03 1.24
C ILE A 136 12.77 -12.10 1.41
N LEU A 137 11.52 -11.81 1.02
CA LEU A 137 10.44 -12.79 1.01
C LEU A 137 10.81 -13.98 0.13
N ALA A 138 11.34 -13.73 -1.07
CA ALA A 138 11.65 -14.76 -2.03
C ALA A 138 12.73 -15.75 -1.53
N LYS A 139 13.72 -15.25 -0.78
CA LYS A 139 14.77 -16.08 -0.18
C LYS A 139 14.40 -16.69 1.19
N SER A 140 13.45 -16.10 1.91
CA SER A 140 13.10 -16.50 3.27
C SER A 140 11.92 -17.47 3.34
N ILE A 141 10.99 -17.40 2.37
CA ILE A 141 9.75 -18.19 2.36
C ILE A 141 9.70 -19.07 1.10
N PRO A 142 9.63 -20.42 1.26
CA PRO A 142 9.47 -21.35 0.14
C PRO A 142 8.23 -21.05 -0.70
N THR A 143 8.29 -21.31 -2.00
CA THR A 143 7.23 -20.98 -2.96
C THR A 143 5.86 -21.54 -2.55
N GLY A 144 5.79 -22.80 -2.10
CA GLY A 144 4.54 -23.43 -1.66
C GLY A 144 3.95 -22.86 -0.35
N ALA A 145 4.72 -22.08 0.41
CA ALA A 145 4.25 -21.45 1.65
C ALA A 145 3.80 -19.99 1.46
N ARG A 146 4.13 -19.35 0.33
CA ARG A 146 3.81 -17.94 0.08
C ARG A 146 2.30 -17.70 0.01
N GLY A 147 1.55 -18.63 -0.61
CA GLY A 147 0.09 -18.57 -0.63
C GLY A 147 -0.53 -18.61 0.76
N ARG A 148 -0.03 -19.50 1.64
CA ARG A 148 -0.47 -19.57 3.06
C ARG A 148 -0.17 -18.29 3.82
N LEU A 149 1.00 -17.70 3.60
CA LEU A 149 1.37 -16.41 4.20
C LEU A 149 0.43 -15.29 3.72
N SER A 150 0.18 -15.20 2.42
CA SER A 150 -0.75 -14.20 1.85
C SER A 150 -2.16 -14.40 2.38
N GLY A 151 -2.68 -15.63 2.41
CA GLY A 151 -3.99 -15.94 2.98
C GLY A 151 -4.10 -15.58 4.47
N ALA A 152 -3.07 -15.87 5.26
CA ALA A 152 -3.03 -15.47 6.67
C ALA A 152 -3.01 -13.94 6.84
N LYS A 153 -2.26 -13.20 5.99
CA LYS A 153 -2.26 -11.73 6.01
C LYS A 153 -3.62 -11.15 5.66
N ILE A 154 -4.30 -11.72 4.66
CA ILE A 154 -5.65 -11.31 4.26
C ILE A 154 -6.61 -11.56 5.45
N LEU A 155 -6.60 -12.75 6.04
CA LEU A 155 -7.50 -13.09 7.13
C LEU A 155 -7.29 -12.22 8.38
N PHE A 156 -6.07 -12.23 8.95
CA PHE A 156 -5.79 -11.52 10.20
C PHE A 156 -5.67 -10.01 9.98
N GLY A 157 -5.06 -9.59 8.87
CA GLY A 157 -4.96 -8.18 8.51
C GLY A 157 -6.32 -7.60 8.18
N GLY A 158 -7.16 -8.32 7.43
CA GLY A 158 -8.53 -7.92 7.12
C GLY A 158 -9.40 -7.75 8.36
N ALA A 159 -9.28 -8.66 9.34
CA ALA A 159 -9.97 -8.52 10.63
C ALA A 159 -9.58 -7.22 11.37
N LEU A 160 -8.28 -6.94 11.48
CA LEU A 160 -7.78 -5.71 12.12
C LEU A 160 -8.14 -4.46 11.30
N SER A 161 -8.11 -4.52 9.98
CA SER A 161 -8.52 -3.43 9.09
C SER A 161 -10.01 -3.15 9.21
N MET A 162 -10.88 -4.16 9.35
CA MET A 162 -12.32 -3.94 9.60
C MET A 162 -12.55 -3.24 10.94
N ALA A 163 -11.84 -3.65 11.99
CA ALA A 163 -11.87 -2.97 13.27
C ALA A 163 -11.37 -1.51 13.15
N ALA A 164 -10.32 -1.27 12.37
CA ALA A 164 -9.81 0.07 12.08
C ALA A 164 -10.83 0.93 11.30
N GLY A 165 -11.57 0.36 10.34
CA GLY A 165 -12.64 1.05 9.63
C GLY A 165 -13.80 1.44 10.55
N TYR A 166 -14.21 0.55 11.45
CA TYR A 166 -15.21 0.85 12.48
C TYR A 166 -14.72 1.92 13.46
N LEU A 167 -13.48 1.82 13.95
CA LEU A 167 -12.88 2.86 14.79
C LEU A 167 -12.77 4.20 14.05
N THR A 168 -12.49 4.19 12.75
CA THR A 168 -12.48 5.40 11.91
C THR A 168 -13.84 6.07 11.91
N LYS A 169 -14.93 5.31 11.75
CA LYS A 169 -16.29 5.83 11.87
C LYS A 169 -16.49 6.53 13.23
N LEU A 170 -16.16 5.84 14.32
CA LEU A 170 -16.33 6.37 15.69
C LEU A 170 -15.45 7.58 16.00
N ILE A 171 -14.28 7.68 15.38
CA ILE A 171 -13.38 8.83 15.55
C ILE A 171 -13.92 10.04 14.78
N LEU A 172 -14.33 9.83 13.53
CA LEU A 172 -14.85 10.92 12.68
C LEU A 172 -16.22 11.43 13.13
N SER A 173 -16.99 10.66 13.91
CA SER A 173 -18.26 11.07 14.51
C SER A 173 -18.10 11.90 15.80
N ARG A 174 -16.87 12.08 16.31
CA ARG A 174 -16.65 12.80 17.59
C ARG A 174 -16.87 14.30 17.44
N PRO A 175 -17.49 14.96 18.44
CA PRO A 175 -17.46 16.41 18.55
C PRO A 175 -16.05 16.84 18.97
N GLY A 176 -15.27 17.43 18.06
CA GLY A 176 -13.88 17.82 18.34
C GLY A 176 -13.14 18.55 17.22
N GLY A 177 -13.82 18.93 16.14
CA GLY A 177 -13.18 19.49 14.94
C GLY A 177 -12.54 18.40 14.07
N PHE A 178 -12.45 18.66 12.76
CA PHE A 178 -11.90 17.66 11.84
C PHE A 178 -10.39 17.47 12.07
N GLY A 179 -9.65 18.54 12.43
CA GLY A 179 -8.21 18.48 12.70
C GLY A 179 -7.83 17.43 13.74
N ALA A 180 -8.46 17.47 14.92
CA ALA A 180 -8.19 16.51 16.00
C ALA A 180 -8.55 15.06 15.60
N ASN A 181 -9.68 14.87 14.90
CA ASN A 181 -10.14 13.54 14.48
C ASN A 181 -9.17 12.92 13.46
N TYR A 182 -8.74 13.66 12.43
CA TYR A 182 -7.76 13.17 11.45
C TYR A 182 -6.37 12.98 12.04
N ALA A 183 -5.93 13.88 12.93
CA ALA A 183 -4.68 13.71 13.65
C ALA A 183 -4.63 12.41 14.44
N LEU A 184 -5.75 12.03 15.10
CA LEU A 184 -5.85 10.75 15.81
C LEU A 184 -5.74 9.56 14.86
N LEU A 185 -6.39 9.60 13.68
CA LEU A 185 -6.27 8.54 12.67
C LEU A 185 -4.81 8.38 12.21
N PHE A 186 -4.13 9.48 11.90
CA PHE A 186 -2.74 9.46 11.47
C PHE A 186 -1.77 9.02 12.57
N LEU A 187 -2.06 9.35 13.83
CA LEU A 187 -1.33 8.85 14.98
C LEU A 187 -1.47 7.33 15.13
N LEU A 188 -2.69 6.80 14.95
CA LEU A 188 -2.95 5.36 14.97
C LEU A 188 -2.26 4.66 13.79
N THR A 189 -2.22 5.27 12.61
CA THR A 189 -1.41 4.78 11.47
C THR A 189 0.07 4.70 11.83
N ALA A 190 0.65 5.76 12.40
CA ALA A 190 2.05 5.77 12.81
C ALA A 190 2.34 4.68 13.85
N PHE A 191 1.49 4.56 14.87
CA PHE A 191 1.61 3.54 15.90
C PHE A 191 1.53 2.11 15.34
N ALA A 192 0.58 1.84 14.45
CA ALA A 192 0.47 0.55 13.77
C ALA A 192 1.72 0.24 12.93
N LEU A 193 2.33 1.23 12.25
CA LEU A 193 3.59 1.04 11.52
C LEU A 193 4.78 0.79 12.46
N PHE A 194 4.85 1.47 13.60
CA PHE A 194 5.89 1.20 14.61
C PHE A 194 5.73 -0.18 15.22
N ILE A 195 4.51 -0.69 15.39
CA ILE A 195 4.30 -2.09 15.76
C ILE A 195 4.76 -3.00 14.61
N ALA A 196 4.35 -2.72 13.36
CA ALA A 196 4.73 -3.50 12.19
C ALA A 196 6.25 -3.60 12.00
N PHE A 197 7.01 -2.58 12.43
CA PHE A 197 8.48 -2.58 12.44
C PHE A 197 9.05 -3.79 13.19
N PHE A 198 8.47 -4.15 14.34
CA PHE A 198 8.97 -5.29 15.14
C PHE A 198 8.87 -6.63 14.40
N GLY A 199 7.95 -6.75 13.44
CA GLY A 199 7.88 -7.90 12.52
C GLY A 199 9.17 -8.02 11.72
N PHE A 200 9.57 -6.97 11.00
CA PHE A 200 10.84 -6.98 10.27
C PHE A 200 12.07 -6.96 11.17
N TYR A 201 12.01 -6.33 12.34
CA TYR A 201 13.11 -6.40 13.31
C TYR A 201 13.36 -7.85 13.76
N SER A 202 12.30 -8.63 13.93
CA SER A 202 12.37 -10.05 14.28
C SER A 202 12.77 -10.95 13.11
N LEU A 203 12.71 -10.48 11.87
CA LEU A 203 13.09 -11.23 10.67
C LEU A 203 14.57 -11.62 10.69
N LYS A 204 14.90 -12.88 10.38
CA LYS A 204 16.29 -13.32 10.20
C LYS A 204 16.54 -13.49 8.70
N GLU A 205 17.33 -12.58 8.14
CA GLU A 205 17.59 -12.56 6.71
C GLU A 205 18.65 -13.60 6.33
N PRO A 206 18.36 -14.52 5.39
CA PRO A 206 19.38 -15.38 4.81
C PRO A 206 20.26 -14.58 3.82
N PRO A 207 21.55 -14.89 3.68
CA PRO A 207 22.44 -14.16 2.78
C PRO A 207 21.92 -14.23 1.34
N GLY A 208 21.91 -13.10 0.65
CA GLY A 208 21.62 -13.03 -0.78
C GLY A 208 22.66 -13.81 -1.59
N LYS A 209 22.22 -14.39 -2.71
CA LYS A 209 23.17 -14.97 -3.70
C LYS A 209 23.96 -13.81 -4.34
N PRO A 210 25.25 -14.02 -4.68
CA PRO A 210 26.00 -13.03 -5.43
C PRO A 210 25.25 -12.67 -6.73
N PRO A 211 25.37 -11.43 -7.22
CA PRO A 211 24.72 -11.00 -8.44
C PRO A 211 25.01 -12.00 -9.56
N ARG A 212 23.97 -12.54 -10.21
CA ARG A 212 24.16 -13.31 -11.45
C ARG A 212 24.85 -12.40 -12.45
N GLU A 213 25.77 -12.96 -13.26
CA GLU A 213 26.39 -12.22 -14.36
C GLU A 213 25.32 -11.47 -15.16
N ALA A 214 25.59 -10.19 -15.41
CA ALA A 214 24.70 -9.33 -16.16
C ALA A 214 24.36 -10.02 -17.49
N HIS A 215 23.07 -10.05 -17.83
CA HIS A 215 22.67 -10.51 -19.16
C HIS A 215 23.46 -9.75 -20.22
N LYS A 216 24.00 -10.49 -21.21
CA LYS A 216 24.80 -9.92 -22.31
C LYS A 216 24.05 -8.82 -23.09
N GLU A 217 22.72 -8.84 -23.03
CA GLU A 217 21.88 -7.80 -23.59
C GLU A 217 21.58 -6.71 -22.55
N SER A 218 21.83 -5.45 -22.93
CA SER A 218 21.43 -4.28 -22.13
C SER A 218 19.94 -4.34 -21.80
N TYR A 219 19.59 -4.14 -20.51
CA TYR A 219 18.21 -4.12 -20.03
C TYR A 219 17.28 -3.26 -20.93
N LYS A 220 17.76 -2.10 -21.38
CA LYS A 220 17.03 -1.21 -22.29
C LYS A 220 16.69 -1.87 -23.64
N LYS A 221 17.64 -2.61 -24.25
CA LYS A 221 17.42 -3.32 -25.52
C LYS A 221 16.39 -4.43 -25.37
N ARG A 222 16.43 -5.16 -24.25
CA ARG A 222 15.47 -6.22 -23.95
C ARG A 222 14.05 -5.68 -23.77
N VAL A 223 13.89 -4.58 -23.02
CA VAL A 223 12.59 -3.90 -22.83
C VAL A 223 12.07 -3.39 -24.18
N LEU A 224 12.91 -2.70 -24.97
CA LEU A 224 12.51 -2.19 -26.28
C LEU A 224 12.09 -3.30 -27.26
N ARG A 225 12.78 -4.45 -27.21
CA ARG A 225 12.41 -5.63 -27.99
C ARG A 225 11.02 -6.12 -27.58
N LEU A 226 10.79 -6.38 -26.29
CA LEU A 226 9.49 -6.85 -25.77
C LEU A 226 8.35 -5.91 -26.18
N VAL A 227 8.54 -4.60 -26.04
CA VAL A 227 7.54 -3.59 -26.42
C VAL A 227 7.24 -3.60 -27.94
N ARG A 228 8.24 -3.88 -28.79
CA ARG A 228 8.07 -3.85 -30.25
C ARG A 228 7.62 -5.17 -30.86
N SER A 229 8.08 -6.29 -30.31
CA SER A 229 7.90 -7.62 -30.94
C SER A 229 6.77 -8.45 -30.33
N ASP A 230 6.32 -8.15 -29.11
CA ASP A 230 5.30 -8.94 -28.43
C ASP A 230 3.98 -8.17 -28.29
N HIS A 231 3.08 -8.38 -29.26
CA HIS A 231 1.76 -7.78 -29.26
C HIS A 231 0.87 -8.25 -28.10
N ASN A 232 1.04 -9.49 -27.62
CA ASN A 232 0.27 -9.99 -26.49
C ASN A 232 0.71 -9.31 -25.20
N PHE A 233 2.01 -9.12 -25.01
CA PHE A 233 2.57 -8.32 -23.93
C PHE A 233 2.03 -6.89 -23.96
N MET A 234 2.04 -6.21 -25.11
CA MET A 234 1.53 -4.84 -25.20
C MET A 234 0.02 -4.75 -24.93
N ARG A 235 -0.78 -5.72 -25.42
CA ARG A 235 -2.22 -5.79 -25.09
C ARG A 235 -2.45 -5.93 -23.60
N PHE A 236 -1.66 -6.77 -22.93
CA PHE A 236 -1.70 -6.92 -21.48
C PHE A 236 -1.33 -5.62 -20.76
N VAL A 237 -0.24 -4.94 -21.18
CA VAL A 237 0.17 -3.65 -20.62
C VAL A 237 -0.92 -2.58 -20.78
N PHE A 238 -1.56 -2.50 -21.95
CA PHE A 238 -2.67 -1.56 -22.15
C PHE A 238 -3.89 -1.92 -21.29
N ALA A 239 -4.24 -3.21 -21.19
CA ALA A 239 -5.33 -3.65 -20.33
C ALA A 239 -5.08 -3.27 -18.86
N GLU A 240 -3.89 -3.55 -18.35
CA GLU A 240 -3.46 -3.13 -16.99
C GLU A 240 -3.50 -1.62 -16.83
N PHE A 241 -3.05 -0.85 -17.82
CA PHE A 241 -3.09 0.61 -17.77
C PHE A 241 -4.53 1.13 -17.64
N PHE A 242 -5.45 0.68 -18.48
CA PHE A 242 -6.85 1.12 -18.43
C PHE A 242 -7.58 0.65 -17.17
N LEU A 243 -7.31 -0.58 -16.70
CA LEU A 243 -7.85 -1.09 -15.44
C LEU A 243 -7.36 -0.29 -14.23
N ASN A 244 -6.09 0.15 -14.23
CA ASN A 244 -5.58 0.99 -13.14
C ASN A 244 -6.00 2.46 -13.29
N ALA A 245 -6.27 2.94 -14.51
CA ALA A 245 -6.73 4.30 -14.75
C ALA A 245 -8.12 4.55 -14.16
N SER A 246 -9.03 3.56 -14.17
CA SER A 246 -10.35 3.69 -13.53
C SER A 246 -10.24 3.93 -12.02
N MET A 247 -9.16 3.46 -11.38
CA MET A 247 -8.95 3.66 -9.93
C MET A 247 -8.74 5.14 -9.54
N ILE A 248 -8.43 6.02 -10.51
CA ILE A 248 -8.29 7.46 -10.26
C ILE A 248 -9.63 8.08 -9.81
N LEU A 249 -10.77 7.45 -10.13
CA LEU A 249 -12.10 7.92 -9.73
C LEU A 249 -12.40 7.74 -8.24
N PHE A 250 -11.74 6.80 -7.56
CA PHE A 250 -12.07 6.41 -6.19
C PHE A 250 -11.97 7.55 -5.16
N PRO A 251 -10.90 8.39 -5.16
CA PRO A 251 -10.83 9.62 -4.37
C PRO A 251 -12.05 10.54 -4.50
N PHE A 252 -12.64 10.60 -5.69
CA PHE A 252 -13.72 11.53 -6.00
C PHE A 252 -15.08 11.03 -5.49
N TYR A 253 -15.29 9.71 -5.38
CA TYR A 253 -16.54 9.18 -4.82
C TYR A 253 -16.78 9.63 -3.37
N VAL A 254 -15.71 9.69 -2.57
CA VAL A 254 -15.82 10.16 -1.17
C VAL A 254 -16.11 11.65 -1.10
N ILE A 255 -15.51 12.44 -1.99
CA ILE A 255 -15.75 13.89 -2.06
C ILE A 255 -17.18 14.14 -2.55
N TYR A 256 -17.64 13.43 -3.58
CA TYR A 256 -19.00 13.52 -4.12
C TYR A 256 -20.05 13.16 -3.07
N ALA A 257 -19.85 12.06 -2.33
CA ALA A 257 -20.76 11.67 -1.26
C ALA A 257 -20.89 12.76 -0.18
N LYS A 258 -19.81 13.48 0.10
CA LYS A 258 -19.81 14.56 1.08
C LYS A 258 -20.48 15.84 0.54
N GLU A 259 -20.05 16.31 -0.62
CA GLU A 259 -20.44 17.63 -1.15
C GLU A 259 -21.81 17.62 -1.83
N GLU A 260 -22.10 16.61 -2.65
CA GLU A 260 -23.31 16.56 -3.46
C GLU A 260 -24.44 15.80 -2.75
N LEU A 261 -24.10 14.75 -1.99
CA LEU A 261 -25.10 13.96 -1.24
C LEU A 261 -25.26 14.40 0.21
N GLY A 262 -24.46 15.36 0.69
CA GLY A 262 -24.53 15.88 2.05
C GLY A 262 -24.24 14.85 3.15
N MET A 263 -23.51 13.77 2.83
CA MET A 263 -23.26 12.70 3.80
C MET A 263 -22.28 13.14 4.90
N PRO A 264 -22.49 12.71 6.16
CA PRO A 264 -21.61 13.05 7.26
C PRO A 264 -20.25 12.33 7.14
N LEU A 265 -19.20 12.92 7.75
CA LEU A 265 -17.82 12.41 7.66
C LEU A 265 -17.65 10.96 8.16
N GLU A 266 -18.51 10.51 9.08
CA GLU A 266 -18.49 9.13 9.58
C GLU A 266 -18.74 8.07 8.49
N VAL A 267 -19.38 8.44 7.37
CA VAL A 267 -19.57 7.55 6.21
C VAL A 267 -18.22 7.13 5.60
N ILE A 268 -17.16 7.91 5.77
CA ILE A 268 -15.80 7.54 5.34
C ILE A 268 -15.36 6.22 5.99
N GLY A 269 -15.67 6.02 7.28
CA GLY A 269 -15.38 4.76 7.97
C GLY A 269 -16.14 3.58 7.36
N ILE A 270 -17.39 3.80 6.94
CA ILE A 270 -18.21 2.79 6.25
C ILE A 270 -17.59 2.44 4.88
N PHE A 271 -17.16 3.44 4.10
CA PHE A 271 -16.50 3.21 2.82
C PHE A 271 -15.19 2.43 2.97
N VAL A 272 -14.41 2.68 4.02
CA VAL A 272 -13.21 1.90 4.33
C VAL A 272 -13.58 0.46 4.63
N THR A 273 -14.56 0.22 5.50
CA THR A 273 -15.01 -1.14 5.85
C THR A 273 -15.55 -1.89 4.63
N ILE A 274 -16.37 -1.26 3.78
CA ILE A 274 -16.91 -1.89 2.56
C ILE A 274 -15.78 -2.27 1.60
N GLN A 275 -14.77 -1.39 1.41
CA GLN A 275 -13.61 -1.72 0.58
C GLN A 275 -12.84 -2.94 1.10
N ILE A 276 -12.63 -3.01 2.42
CA ILE A 276 -11.93 -4.15 3.04
C ILE A 276 -12.74 -5.44 2.89
N VAL A 277 -14.05 -5.40 3.13
CA VAL A 277 -14.93 -6.56 2.92
C VAL A 277 -14.93 -6.98 1.45
N GLY A 278 -15.00 -6.01 0.53
CA GLY A 278 -14.89 -6.23 -0.90
C GLY A 278 -13.59 -6.94 -1.28
N GLU A 279 -12.45 -6.51 -0.76
CA GLU A 279 -11.15 -7.15 -0.98
C GLU A 279 -11.09 -8.57 -0.37
N LEU A 280 -11.63 -8.76 0.84
CA LEU A 280 -11.67 -10.05 1.53
C LEU A 280 -12.53 -11.09 0.79
N VAL A 281 -13.64 -10.66 0.18
CA VAL A 281 -14.55 -11.55 -0.57
C VAL A 281 -14.04 -11.77 -1.99
N SER A 282 -13.68 -10.69 -2.69
CA SER A 282 -13.25 -10.77 -4.09
C SER A 282 -11.93 -11.52 -4.25
N GLY A 283 -10.98 -11.38 -3.32
CA GLY A 283 -9.67 -12.05 -3.41
C GLY A 283 -9.76 -13.57 -3.56
N PRO A 284 -10.38 -14.30 -2.61
CA PRO A 284 -10.56 -15.75 -2.72
C PRO A 284 -11.43 -16.18 -3.90
N VAL A 285 -12.51 -15.43 -4.20
CA VAL A 285 -13.42 -15.75 -5.31
C VAL A 285 -12.70 -15.64 -6.65
N LEU A 286 -12.06 -14.50 -6.93
CA LEU A 286 -11.32 -14.26 -8.17
C LEU A 286 -10.07 -15.14 -8.26
N GLY A 287 -9.41 -15.43 -7.13
CA GLY A 287 -8.30 -16.38 -7.05
C GLY A 287 -8.73 -17.79 -7.46
N TRP A 288 -9.84 -18.29 -6.91
CA TRP A 288 -10.41 -19.58 -7.29
C TRP A 288 -10.84 -19.64 -8.76
N ILE A 289 -11.44 -18.58 -9.29
CA ILE A 289 -11.78 -18.48 -10.72
C ILE A 289 -10.52 -18.53 -11.58
N GLY A 290 -9.47 -17.80 -11.18
CA GLY A 290 -8.17 -17.77 -11.87
C GLY A 290 -7.50 -19.13 -11.91
N ASP A 291 -7.48 -19.85 -10.79
CA ASP A 291 -6.88 -21.18 -10.66
C ASP A 291 -7.68 -22.26 -11.39
N ARG A 292 -9.02 -22.19 -11.36
CA ARG A 292 -9.89 -23.19 -11.98
C ARG A 292 -10.07 -23.02 -13.49
N TYR A 293 -10.12 -21.78 -13.98
CA TYR A 293 -10.45 -21.50 -15.37
C TYR A 293 -9.28 -20.87 -16.13
N ASN A 294 -8.92 -19.62 -15.79
CA ASN A 294 -7.72 -18.90 -16.23
C ASN A 294 -7.74 -17.45 -15.71
N PHE A 295 -6.57 -16.84 -15.60
CA PHE A 295 -6.42 -15.43 -15.19
C PHE A 295 -6.91 -14.41 -16.22
N ARG A 296 -7.06 -14.78 -17.50
CA ARG A 296 -7.63 -13.87 -18.52
C ARG A 296 -9.10 -13.58 -18.26
N LEU A 297 -9.87 -14.59 -17.85
CA LEU A 297 -11.27 -14.43 -17.44
C LEU A 297 -11.39 -13.49 -16.25
N VAL A 298 -10.50 -13.61 -15.27
CA VAL A 298 -10.46 -12.70 -14.11
C VAL A 298 -10.27 -11.25 -14.56
N MET A 299 -9.35 -10.97 -15.47
CA MET A 299 -9.17 -9.61 -16.00
C MET A 299 -10.42 -9.07 -16.71
N ILE A 300 -11.13 -9.92 -17.47
CA ILE A 300 -12.39 -9.52 -18.14
C ILE A 300 -13.49 -9.21 -17.12
N LEU A 301 -13.65 -10.05 -16.10
CA LEU A 301 -14.64 -9.84 -15.05
C LEU A 301 -14.38 -8.54 -14.27
N VAL A 302 -13.12 -8.30 -13.89
CA VAL A 302 -12.71 -7.06 -13.20
C VAL A 302 -12.92 -5.84 -14.10
N GLY A 303 -12.59 -5.94 -15.39
CA GLY A 303 -12.84 -4.87 -16.35
C GLY A 303 -14.32 -4.56 -16.54
N ALA A 304 -15.17 -5.58 -16.66
CA ALA A 304 -16.62 -5.39 -16.76
C ALA A 304 -17.20 -4.74 -15.50
N ALA A 305 -16.79 -5.20 -14.32
CA ALA A 305 -17.20 -4.60 -13.05
C ALA A 305 -16.75 -3.14 -12.93
N SER A 306 -15.52 -2.83 -13.36
CA SER A 306 -14.97 -1.48 -13.33
C SER A 306 -15.65 -0.52 -14.31
N PHE A 307 -16.25 -1.03 -15.39
CA PHE A 307 -17.01 -0.23 -16.35
C PHE A 307 -18.44 0.06 -15.88
N MET A 308 -19.00 -0.78 -15.02
CA MET A 308 -20.35 -0.61 -14.47
C MET A 308 -20.40 0.32 -13.25
N ALA A 309 -19.25 0.62 -12.64
CA ALA A 309 -19.10 1.47 -11.45
C ALA A 309 -18.71 2.91 -11.82
#